data_AF-A0A976PXK4-F1
#
_entry.id   AF-A0A976PXK4-F1
#
_cell.length_a   1.000
_cell.length_b   1.000
_cell.length_c   1.000
_cell.angle_alpha   90.00
_cell.angle_beta   90.00
_cell.angle_gamma   90.00
#
_symmetry.space_group_name_H-M   'P 1'
#
loop_
_entity.id
_entity.type
_entity.pdbx_description
1 polymer ?
#
loop_
_entity_poly.entity_id
_entity_poly.type
_entity_poly.pdbx_seq_one_letter_code
_entity_poly.pdbx_strand_id
1 'polypeptide(L)'
;MFPHILMAAIASLVITPGEVPVVAEPHPDETAYVEELKQARPAPAPIVLVAQASPFPDNYHYPPETVDAILRTYFPTEEGLTWARLVGFCESSWDINAVGAVGEIGWFQHRPEYWAYRSELAGYPGGDIWNPEINTAVAAFMYYSPDFGKGHWTCTRKVGL
;
A
#
# COMPACT_ATOMS: atom_id res chain seq x y z
N MET A 1 -2.42 -13.08 66.78
CA MET A 1 -1.14 -12.59 66.23
C MET A 1 -1.19 -12.88 64.72
N PHE A 2 -1.46 -11.87 63.88
CA PHE A 2 -1.44 -12.02 62.40
C PHE A 2 -0.02 -11.73 61.87
N PRO A 3 0.40 -12.33 60.74
CA PRO A 3 0.23 -11.65 59.44
C PRO A 3 -0.20 -12.58 58.26
N HIS A 4 -1.13 -12.11 57.39
CA HIS A 4 -0.97 -11.75 55.95
C HIS A 4 -0.88 -12.95 54.98
N ILE A 5 -1.99 -13.46 54.41
CA ILE A 5 -2.64 -13.09 53.12
C ILE A 5 -1.65 -13.03 51.93
N LEU A 6 -1.75 -13.93 50.93
CA LEU A 6 -2.45 -13.68 49.65
C LEU A 6 -2.17 -14.75 48.54
N MET A 7 -3.27 -15.21 47.93
CA MET A 7 -3.53 -15.66 46.54
C MET A 7 -2.84 -16.87 45.90
N ALA A 8 -3.72 -17.72 45.36
CA ALA A 8 -3.49 -18.75 44.35
C ALA A 8 -3.40 -18.15 42.93
N ALA A 9 -2.72 -18.86 42.03
CA ALA A 9 -3.19 -19.09 40.65
C ALA A 9 -2.40 -20.25 40.02
N ILE A 10 -3.12 -21.28 39.60
CA ILE A 10 -2.66 -22.30 38.66
C ILE A 10 -3.22 -21.90 37.30
N ALA A 11 -2.39 -21.87 36.26
CA ALA A 11 -2.80 -22.19 34.88
C ALA A 11 -1.56 -22.34 33.98
N SER A 12 -1.34 -23.56 33.50
CA SER A 12 -0.47 -23.86 32.37
C SER A 12 -1.08 -23.33 31.07
N LEU A 13 -0.28 -22.80 30.14
CA LEU A 13 -0.48 -23.06 28.70
C LEU A 13 0.79 -22.77 27.88
N VAL A 14 1.16 -23.75 27.07
CA VAL A 14 2.20 -23.72 26.02
C VAL A 14 1.60 -23.16 24.74
N ILE A 15 2.25 -22.20 24.05
CA ILE A 15 2.09 -21.95 22.60
C ILE A 15 3.44 -21.53 21.97
N THR A 16 3.72 -22.10 20.79
CA THR A 16 4.91 -22.13 19.92
C THR A 16 5.06 -20.88 19.01
N PRO A 17 6.12 -20.74 18.17
CA PRO A 17 6.67 -19.46 17.73
C PRO A 17 5.80 -18.76 16.70
N GLY A 18 5.54 -17.48 16.96
CA GLY A 18 4.95 -16.53 16.04
C GLY A 18 5.56 -15.16 16.33
N GLU A 19 6.49 -14.73 15.49
CA GLU A 19 6.77 -13.30 15.34
C GLU A 19 5.49 -12.67 14.79
N VAL A 20 4.76 -12.04 15.70
CA VAL A 20 3.72 -11.07 15.37
C VAL A 20 4.36 -10.06 14.44
N PRO A 21 3.81 -9.78 13.24
CA PRO A 21 4.31 -8.67 12.45
C PRO A 21 4.13 -7.42 13.30
N VAL A 22 5.25 -6.76 13.60
CA VAL A 22 5.29 -5.50 14.33
C VAL A 22 4.39 -4.55 13.55
N VAL A 23 3.22 -4.26 14.09
CA VAL A 23 2.39 -3.15 13.63
C VAL A 23 3.25 -1.90 13.85
N ALA A 24 3.83 -1.38 12.78
CA ALA A 24 4.49 -0.09 12.80
C ALA A 24 3.47 0.93 13.33
N GLU A 25 3.84 1.66 14.38
CA GLU A 25 2.96 2.68 14.94
C GLU A 25 2.61 3.70 13.85
N PRO A 26 1.34 4.17 13.79
CA PRO A 26 0.95 5.18 12.81
C PRO A 26 1.75 6.46 13.07
N HIS A 27 2.55 6.88 12.08
CA HIS A 27 3.26 8.15 12.15
C HIS A 27 2.25 9.29 11.97
N PRO A 28 2.03 10.16 12.98
CA PRO A 28 0.87 11.06 13.00
C PRO A 28 0.97 12.28 12.07
N ASP A 29 1.97 12.31 11.17
CA ASP A 29 2.13 13.36 10.18
C ASP A 29 2.96 12.84 8.99
N GLU A 30 2.27 12.49 7.89
CA GLU A 30 2.87 12.10 6.60
C GLU A 30 3.85 13.17 6.11
N THR A 31 3.56 14.45 6.36
CA THR A 31 4.40 15.58 5.95
C THR A 31 5.70 15.61 6.73
N ALA A 32 5.62 15.50 8.07
CA ALA A 32 6.81 15.54 8.92
C ALA A 32 7.75 14.35 8.67
N TYR A 33 7.22 13.15 8.43
CA TYR A 33 8.06 11.99 8.12
C TYR A 33 8.64 12.04 6.70
N VAL A 34 7.89 12.56 5.72
CA VAL A 34 8.44 12.83 4.39
C VAL A 34 9.59 13.86 4.48
N GLU A 35 9.44 14.90 5.28
CA GLU A 35 10.52 15.86 5.53
C GLU A 35 11.69 15.25 6.33
N GLU A 36 11.42 14.38 7.29
CA GLU A 36 12.45 13.65 8.02
C GLU A 36 13.21 12.67 7.12
N LEU A 37 12.54 11.93 6.24
CA LEU A 37 13.19 11.08 5.23
C LEU A 37 14.03 11.88 4.23
N LYS A 38 13.61 13.10 3.88
CA LYS A 38 14.41 14.04 3.08
C LYS A 38 15.67 14.49 3.82
N GLN A 39 15.63 14.58 5.15
CA GLN A 39 16.71 15.11 5.99
C GLN A 39 17.65 14.03 6.58
N ALA A 40 17.16 12.83 6.88
CA ALA A 40 17.85 11.79 7.67
C ALA A 40 18.75 10.87 6.83
N ARG A 41 18.62 10.87 5.49
CA ARG A 41 19.58 10.21 4.60
C ARG A 41 20.60 11.24 4.11
N PRO A 42 21.92 10.95 4.11
CA PRO A 42 22.82 11.69 3.22
C PRO A 42 22.17 11.63 1.86
N ALA A 43 21.90 12.80 1.24
CA ALA A 43 21.09 12.94 0.04
C ALA A 43 21.29 11.68 -0.78
N PRO A 44 20.28 10.78 -0.89
CA PRO A 44 20.50 9.60 -1.69
C PRO A 44 21.07 10.12 -2.99
N ALA A 45 22.26 9.63 -3.38
CA ALA A 45 22.79 9.86 -4.73
C ALA A 45 21.56 9.78 -5.59
N PRO A 46 21.17 10.89 -6.26
CA PRO A 46 19.77 11.22 -6.50
C PRO A 46 19.09 9.91 -6.77
N ILE A 47 18.06 9.55 -5.98
CA ILE A 47 17.04 8.73 -6.62
C ILE A 47 16.61 9.68 -7.71
N VAL A 48 17.30 9.59 -8.85
CA VAL A 48 16.79 9.97 -10.12
C VAL A 48 15.51 9.15 -10.01
N LEU A 49 14.41 9.83 -9.72
CA LEU A 49 13.22 9.67 -10.54
C LEU A 49 13.75 9.78 -11.98
N VAL A 50 14.46 8.75 -12.42
CA VAL A 50 14.30 8.27 -13.76
C VAL A 50 12.82 8.01 -13.64
N ALA A 51 12.04 8.85 -14.32
CA ALA A 51 10.81 8.34 -14.89
C ALA A 51 11.24 7.02 -15.50
N GLN A 52 11.18 5.92 -14.72
CA GLN A 52 11.57 4.64 -15.24
C GLN A 52 10.54 4.50 -16.32
N ALA A 53 10.97 4.53 -17.58
CA ALA A 53 10.04 4.31 -18.65
C ALA A 53 9.41 2.95 -18.33
N SER A 54 8.10 2.86 -18.46
CA SER A 54 7.45 1.59 -18.22
C SER A 54 8.19 0.49 -18.98
N PRO A 55 8.53 -0.64 -18.35
CA PRO A 55 9.18 -1.74 -19.04
C PRO A 55 8.22 -2.46 -20.00
N PHE A 56 6.91 -2.12 -19.99
CA PHE A 56 5.89 -2.75 -20.81
C PHE A 56 5.66 -2.01 -22.13
N PRO A 57 5.24 -2.71 -23.20
CA PRO A 57 4.83 -2.08 -24.47
C PRO A 57 3.67 -1.10 -24.28
N ASP A 58 3.59 -0.04 -25.09
CA ASP A 58 2.46 0.90 -25.06
C ASP A 58 1.09 0.20 -25.14
N ASN A 59 0.13 0.65 -24.32
CA ASN A 59 -1.20 0.06 -24.19
C ASN A 59 -1.20 -1.43 -23.80
N TYR A 60 -0.23 -1.87 -23.01
CA TYR A 60 -0.22 -3.24 -22.49
C TYR A 60 -1.33 -3.44 -21.47
N HIS A 61 -2.35 -4.21 -21.87
CA HIS A 61 -3.43 -4.61 -20.99
C HIS A 61 -3.23 -6.07 -20.58
N TYR A 62 -3.19 -6.31 -19.28
CA TYR A 62 -3.24 -7.67 -18.77
C TYR A 62 -4.61 -8.30 -19.10
N PRO A 63 -4.65 -9.62 -19.33
CA PRO A 63 -5.92 -10.32 -19.44
C PRO A 63 -6.79 -10.09 -18.19
N PRO A 64 -8.12 -9.91 -18.31
CA PRO A 64 -8.99 -9.61 -17.17
C PRO A 64 -8.88 -10.62 -16.02
N GLU A 65 -8.66 -11.90 -16.31
CA GLU A 65 -8.45 -12.95 -15.33
C GLU A 65 -7.14 -12.77 -14.55
N THR A 66 -6.10 -12.21 -15.18
CA THR A 66 -4.83 -11.91 -14.53
C THR A 66 -4.97 -10.71 -13.60
N VAL A 67 -5.68 -9.67 -14.06
CA VAL A 67 -6.03 -8.53 -13.20
C VAL A 67 -6.80 -9.02 -11.97
N ASP A 68 -7.86 -9.82 -12.16
CA ASP A 68 -8.70 -10.30 -11.07
C ASP A 68 -7.91 -11.18 -10.07
N ALA A 69 -7.00 -12.02 -10.55
CA ALA A 69 -6.14 -12.84 -9.70
C ALA A 69 -5.23 -11.98 -8.80
N ILE A 70 -4.62 -10.94 -9.36
CA ILE A 70 -3.79 -9.99 -8.59
C ILE A 70 -4.67 -9.25 -7.56
N LEU A 71 -5.82 -8.72 -7.97
CA LEU A 71 -6.70 -7.99 -7.05
C LEU A 71 -7.14 -8.87 -5.87
N ARG A 72 -7.53 -10.12 -6.11
CA ARG A 72 -7.95 -11.06 -5.05
C ARG A 72 -6.84 -11.40 -4.06
N THR A 73 -5.59 -11.27 -4.45
CA THR A 73 -4.44 -11.48 -3.55
C THR A 73 -4.39 -10.40 -2.47
N TYR A 74 -4.77 -9.16 -2.81
CA TYR A 74 -4.61 -8.01 -1.93
C TYR A 74 -5.91 -7.45 -1.36
N PHE A 75 -7.05 -7.72 -2.01
CA PHE A 75 -8.39 -7.32 -1.58
C PHE A 75 -9.24 -8.56 -1.27
N PRO A 76 -9.10 -9.16 -0.07
CA PRO A 76 -9.75 -10.42 0.26
C PRO A 76 -11.26 -10.29 0.54
N THR A 77 -11.76 -9.09 0.77
CA THR A 77 -13.19 -8.84 1.00
C THR A 77 -13.89 -8.51 -0.30
N GLU A 78 -15.14 -8.93 -0.48
CA GLU A 78 -15.91 -8.62 -1.70
C GLU A 78 -16.09 -7.09 -1.88
N GLU A 79 -16.23 -6.36 -0.78
CA GLU A 79 -16.28 -4.89 -0.79
C GLU A 79 -14.98 -4.28 -1.31
N GLY A 80 -13.83 -4.70 -0.77
CA GLY A 80 -12.53 -4.21 -1.19
C GLY A 80 -12.23 -4.58 -2.64
N LEU A 81 -12.60 -5.80 -3.04
CA LEU A 81 -12.42 -6.28 -4.40
C LEU A 81 -13.29 -5.52 -5.41
N THR A 82 -14.55 -5.23 -5.04
CA THR A 82 -15.45 -4.39 -5.84
C THR A 82 -14.89 -2.98 -5.97
N TRP A 83 -14.42 -2.39 -4.88
CA TRP A 83 -13.77 -1.09 -4.91
C TRP A 83 -12.54 -1.09 -5.83
N ALA A 84 -11.65 -2.06 -5.67
CA ALA A 84 -10.43 -2.16 -6.45
C ALA A 84 -10.72 -2.29 -7.94
N ARG A 85 -11.71 -3.11 -8.31
CA ARG A 85 -12.13 -3.28 -9.71
C ARG A 85 -12.63 -1.96 -10.32
N LEU A 86 -13.50 -1.25 -9.61
CA LEU A 86 -14.11 -0.04 -10.12
C LEU A 86 -13.12 1.13 -10.16
N VAL A 87 -12.31 1.28 -9.11
CA VAL A 87 -11.32 2.36 -9.03
C VAL A 87 -10.17 2.14 -10.01
N GLY A 88 -9.54 0.97 -10.05
CA GLY A 88 -8.42 0.73 -10.98
C GLY A 88 -8.82 0.89 -12.44
N PHE A 89 -10.02 0.45 -12.82
CA PHE A 89 -10.55 0.70 -14.17
C PHE A 89 -10.80 2.19 -14.42
N CYS A 90 -11.37 2.92 -13.46
CA CYS A 90 -11.61 4.37 -13.59
C CYS A 90 -10.30 5.18 -13.69
N GLU A 91 -9.27 4.77 -12.96
CA GLU A 91 -7.98 5.48 -12.87
C GLU A 91 -7.13 5.28 -14.12
N SER A 92 -7.11 4.08 -14.69
CA SER A 92 -6.16 3.74 -15.77
C SER A 92 -6.73 2.89 -16.90
N SER A 93 -8.01 2.47 -16.82
CA SER A 93 -8.56 1.42 -17.69
C SER A 93 -7.75 0.11 -17.68
N TRP A 94 -7.05 -0.18 -16.58
CA TRP A 94 -6.09 -1.28 -16.43
C TRP A 94 -4.85 -1.21 -17.34
N ASP A 95 -4.55 -0.04 -17.88
CA ASP A 95 -3.28 0.20 -18.54
C ASP A 95 -2.20 0.41 -17.47
N ILE A 96 -1.27 -0.54 -17.37
CA ILE A 96 -0.15 -0.41 -16.42
C ILE A 96 0.79 0.73 -16.83
N ASN A 97 0.78 1.14 -18.09
CA ASN A 97 1.58 2.25 -18.62
C ASN A 97 0.91 3.61 -18.45
N ALA A 98 -0.30 3.66 -17.86
CA ALA A 98 -1.03 4.89 -17.69
C ALA A 98 -0.22 5.92 -16.87
N VAL A 99 -0.02 7.09 -17.47
CA VAL A 99 0.50 8.27 -16.79
C VAL A 99 -0.58 9.34 -16.73
N GLY A 100 -0.96 9.72 -15.51
CA GLY A 100 -1.97 10.73 -15.25
C GLY A 100 -1.50 12.15 -15.59
N ALA A 101 -2.45 13.09 -15.60
CA ALA A 101 -2.21 14.48 -16.01
C ALA A 101 -1.13 15.20 -15.19
N VAL A 102 -0.87 14.75 -13.97
CA VAL A 102 0.12 15.32 -13.06
C VAL A 102 1.14 14.28 -12.61
N GLY A 103 1.33 13.25 -13.43
CA GLY A 103 2.41 12.26 -13.30
C GLY A 103 2.06 11.06 -12.43
N GLU A 104 0.79 10.81 -12.14
CA GLU A 104 0.36 9.56 -11.50
C GLU A 104 0.68 8.34 -12.37
N ILE A 105 0.98 7.17 -11.76
CA ILE A 105 1.47 6.01 -12.49
C ILE A 105 0.68 4.73 -12.20
N GLY A 106 0.40 3.98 -13.27
CA GLY A 106 -0.04 2.60 -13.24
C GLY A 106 -1.52 2.43 -12.87
N TRP A 107 -1.88 1.20 -12.51
CA TRP A 107 -3.29 0.80 -12.35
C TRP A 107 -4.09 1.66 -11.39
N PHE A 108 -3.48 2.01 -10.25
CA PHE A 108 -4.09 2.84 -9.21
C PHE A 108 -3.57 4.27 -9.20
N GLN A 109 -2.90 4.72 -10.28
CA GLN A 109 -2.48 6.12 -10.45
C GLN A 109 -1.76 6.67 -9.21
N HIS A 110 -0.74 5.94 -8.74
CA HIS A 110 0.04 6.36 -7.58
C HIS A 110 0.92 7.57 -7.90
N ARG A 111 1.07 8.46 -6.92
CA ARG A 111 1.93 9.65 -7.03
C ARG A 111 3.39 9.28 -6.80
N PRO A 112 4.30 9.50 -7.77
CA PRO A 112 5.70 9.10 -7.64
C PRO A 112 6.43 9.76 -6.45
N GLU A 113 6.04 10.99 -6.09
CA GLU A 113 6.64 11.74 -4.98
C GLU A 113 6.46 11.07 -3.60
N TYR A 114 5.40 10.27 -3.42
CA TYR A 114 5.15 9.51 -2.18
C TYR A 114 5.47 8.02 -2.31
N TRP A 115 5.87 7.56 -3.51
CA TRP A 115 5.96 6.13 -3.80
C TRP A 115 6.97 5.40 -2.92
N ALA A 116 8.17 5.96 -2.75
CA ALA A 116 9.22 5.34 -1.94
C ALA A 116 8.74 5.06 -0.50
N TYR A 117 8.06 6.04 0.11
CA TYR A 117 7.51 5.92 1.45
C TYR A 117 6.34 4.91 1.51
N ARG A 118 5.36 5.04 0.62
CA ARG A 118 4.15 4.18 0.64
C ARG A 118 4.46 2.73 0.28
N SER A 119 5.39 2.50 -0.64
CA SER A 119 5.85 1.15 -0.98
C SER A 119 6.61 0.51 0.17
N GLU A 120 7.46 1.25 0.89
CA GLU A 120 8.13 0.76 2.09
C GLU A 120 7.14 0.39 3.19
N LEU A 121 6.18 1.28 3.50
CA LEU A 121 5.12 0.98 4.47
C LEU A 121 4.27 -0.23 4.09
N ALA A 122 4.02 -0.43 2.80
CA ALA A 122 3.29 -1.58 2.29
C ALA A 122 4.12 -2.88 2.26
N GLY A 123 5.40 -2.83 2.67
CA GLY A 123 6.30 -4.00 2.71
C GLY A 123 7.12 -4.25 1.44
N TYR A 124 7.19 -3.28 0.52
CA TYR A 124 7.88 -3.35 -0.77
C TYR A 124 8.96 -2.25 -0.92
N PRO A 125 9.98 -2.22 -0.06
CA PRO A 125 11.04 -1.21 -0.14
C PRO A 125 11.76 -1.27 -1.49
N GLY A 126 11.78 -0.14 -2.22
CA GLY A 126 12.38 -0.06 -3.55
C GLY A 126 11.57 -0.75 -4.65
N GLY A 127 10.30 -1.08 -4.40
CA GLY A 127 9.41 -1.68 -5.39
C GLY A 127 9.22 -0.78 -6.62
N ASP A 128 9.08 -1.42 -7.79
CA ASP A 128 8.81 -0.73 -9.05
C ASP A 128 7.32 -0.33 -9.12
N ILE A 129 7.05 0.97 -9.34
CA ILE A 129 5.70 1.52 -9.46
C ILE A 129 4.94 0.99 -10.69
N TRP A 130 5.68 0.55 -11.72
CA TRP A 130 5.11 -0.09 -12.91
C TRP A 130 4.81 -1.56 -12.70
N ASN A 131 5.30 -2.19 -11.62
CA ASN A 131 4.94 -3.56 -11.34
C ASN A 131 3.46 -3.60 -10.89
N PRO A 132 2.57 -4.29 -11.62
CA PRO A 132 1.14 -4.31 -11.31
C PRO A 132 0.82 -4.92 -9.94
N GLU A 133 1.59 -5.91 -9.49
CA GLU A 133 1.41 -6.52 -8.17
C GLU A 133 1.75 -5.54 -7.06
N ILE A 134 2.90 -4.85 -7.18
CA ILE A 134 3.32 -3.86 -6.18
C ILE A 134 2.40 -2.63 -6.21
N ASN A 135 2.02 -2.14 -7.38
CA ASN A 135 1.06 -1.04 -7.56
C ASN A 135 -0.27 -1.35 -6.85
N THR A 136 -0.76 -2.59 -7.01
CA THR A 136 -1.97 -3.08 -6.35
C THR A 136 -1.77 -3.25 -4.84
N ALA A 137 -0.65 -3.83 -4.41
CA ALA A 137 -0.38 -4.06 -2.99
C ALA A 137 -0.33 -2.74 -2.19
N VAL A 138 0.31 -1.70 -2.74
CA VAL A 138 0.35 -0.37 -2.13
C VAL A 138 -1.05 0.26 -2.09
N ALA A 139 -1.86 0.09 -3.13
CA ALA A 139 -3.25 0.56 -3.12
C ALA A 139 -4.09 -0.14 -2.04
N ALA A 140 -3.91 -1.46 -1.87
CA ALA A 140 -4.57 -2.23 -0.83
C ALA A 140 -4.13 -1.80 0.58
N PHE A 141 -2.82 -1.61 0.79
CA PHE A 141 -2.29 -1.09 2.04
C PHE A 141 -2.96 0.24 2.40
N MET A 142 -2.99 1.20 1.47
CA MET A 142 -3.64 2.49 1.69
C MET A 142 -5.15 2.35 1.91
N TYR A 143 -5.83 1.47 1.18
CA TYR A 143 -7.27 1.22 1.34
C TYR A 143 -7.63 0.75 2.77
N TYR A 144 -6.84 -0.17 3.34
CA TYR A 144 -7.07 -0.73 4.67
C TYR A 144 -6.46 0.10 5.82
N SER A 145 -5.59 1.06 5.49
CA SER A 145 -4.92 1.88 6.51
C SER A 145 -5.81 3.03 7.00
N PRO A 146 -5.86 3.26 8.33
CA PRO A 146 -6.71 4.30 8.91
C PRO A 146 -6.26 5.72 8.53
N ASP A 147 -4.97 5.93 8.30
CA ASP A 147 -4.39 7.24 7.98
C ASP A 147 -4.55 7.62 6.50
N PHE A 148 -4.94 6.68 5.64
CA PHE A 148 -5.17 6.91 4.22
C PHE A 148 -6.65 6.70 3.87
N GLY A 149 -7.04 5.45 3.60
CA GLY A 149 -8.38 5.05 3.21
C GLY A 149 -8.75 5.38 1.76
N LYS A 150 -9.97 5.01 1.37
CA LYS A 150 -10.51 5.13 -0.01
C LYS A 150 -10.59 6.56 -0.56
N GLY A 151 -10.51 7.58 0.31
CA GLY A 151 -10.69 8.99 -0.04
C GLY A 151 -9.57 9.61 -0.89
N HIS A 152 -8.41 8.94 -0.98
CA HIS A 152 -7.28 9.39 -1.79
C HIS A 152 -7.52 9.26 -3.30
N TRP A 153 -8.42 8.37 -3.71
CA TRP A 153 -8.79 8.20 -5.11
C TRP A 153 -10.03 9.01 -5.44
N THR A 154 -9.88 9.99 -6.34
CA THR A 154 -11.03 10.75 -6.83
C THR A 154 -12.03 9.81 -7.54
N CYS A 155 -11.52 8.73 -8.16
CA CYS A 155 -12.37 7.71 -8.76
C CYS A 155 -13.31 7.00 -7.78
N THR A 156 -12.98 6.88 -6.48
CA THR A 156 -13.90 6.34 -5.47
C THR A 156 -15.24 7.06 -5.52
N ARG A 157 -15.24 8.39 -5.58
CA ARG A 157 -16.47 9.20 -5.68
C ARG A 157 -17.13 9.07 -7.05
N LYS A 158 -16.35 9.00 -8.14
CA LYS A 158 -16.88 8.89 -9.51
C LYS A 158 -17.64 7.59 -9.74
N VAL A 159 -17.21 6.51 -9.09
CA VAL A 159 -17.85 5.19 -9.21
C VAL A 159 -18.93 4.93 -8.15
N GLY A 160 -19.25 5.94 -7.32
CA GLY A 160 -20.35 5.89 -6.36
C GLY A 160 -20.09 5.10 -5.08
N LEU A 161 -18.82 5.04 -4.63
CA LEU A 161 -18.37 4.33 -3.42
C LEU A 161 -17.93 5.27 -2.28
#